data_AF-A0A256ZDI9-F1
#
_entry.id   AF-A0A256ZDI9-F1
#
_cell.length_a   1.000
_cell.length_b   1.000
_cell.length_c   1.000
_cell.angle_alpha   90.00
_cell.angle_beta   90.00
_cell.angle_gamma   90.00
#
_symmetry.space_group_name_H-M   'P 1'
#
loop_
_entity.id
_entity.type
_entity.pdbx_description
1 polymer ?
#
loop_
_entity_poly.entity_id
_entity_poly.type
_entity_poly.pdbx_seq_one_letter_code
_entity_poly.pdbx_strand_id
1 'polypeptide(L)'
;MGKLLRAIERRRPLIQVALDFIRLEDALQFIAKVRDLDVDIYEVGTPLVKSEGVRAVSLIKSLTNSLVLADTKTADTGALEVEMAYRAGADAVTVLASADDETIKSALKRASELG
;
A
#
# COMPACT_ATOMS: atom_id res chain seq x y z
N MET A 1 10.80 13.65 1.10
CA MET A 1 10.70 12.67 0.00
C MET A 1 10.26 11.33 0.57
N GLY A 2 9.19 10.72 0.06
CA GLY A 2 8.69 9.43 0.57
C GLY A 2 9.64 8.26 0.30
N LYS A 3 9.47 7.14 1.01
CA LYS A 3 10.34 5.95 0.87
C LYS A 3 10.26 5.31 -0.53
N LEU A 4 9.06 5.25 -1.11
CA LEU A 4 8.85 4.71 -2.45
C LEU A 4 9.58 5.54 -3.53
N LEU A 5 9.47 6.86 -3.48
CA LEU A 5 10.19 7.75 -4.40
C LEU A 5 11.70 7.54 -4.33
N ARG A 6 12.27 7.45 -3.11
CA ARG A 6 13.69 7.12 -2.93
C ARG A 6 14.06 5.76 -3.53
N ALA A 7 13.18 4.77 -3.50
CA ALA A 7 13.43 3.46 -4.11
C ALA A 7 13.44 3.56 -5.65
N ILE A 8 12.48 4.28 -6.23
CA ILE A 8 12.36 4.52 -7.68
C ILE A 8 13.58 5.31 -8.20
N GLU A 9 14.05 6.31 -7.46
CA GLU A 9 15.21 7.14 -7.82
C GLU A 9 16.53 6.36 -7.95
N ARG A 10 16.62 5.15 -7.38
CA ARG A 10 17.81 4.28 -7.53
C ARG A 10 18.00 3.73 -8.94
N ARG A 11 17.04 3.94 -9.86
CA ARG A 11 17.10 3.55 -11.28
C ARG A 11 17.45 2.08 -11.51
N ARG A 12 16.97 1.19 -10.64
CA ARG A 12 16.94 -0.26 -10.87
C ARG A 12 15.50 -0.76 -10.94
N PRO A 13 15.23 -1.89 -11.61
CA PRO A 13 13.94 -2.56 -11.51
C PRO A 13 13.58 -2.83 -10.04
N LEU A 14 12.31 -2.59 -9.70
CA LEU A 14 11.74 -2.95 -8.41
C LEU A 14 10.82 -4.15 -8.60
N ILE A 15 10.91 -5.13 -7.72
CA ILE A 15 9.98 -6.27 -7.71
C ILE A 15 8.81 -5.96 -6.77
N GLN A 16 7.62 -5.86 -7.34
CA GLN A 16 6.36 -5.70 -6.62
C GLN A 16 5.56 -7.00 -6.66
N VAL A 17 5.07 -7.42 -5.50
CA VAL A 17 4.23 -8.60 -5.33
C VAL A 17 2.86 -8.14 -4.83
N ALA A 18 1.83 -8.35 -5.65
CA ALA A 18 0.45 -8.10 -5.26
C ALA A 18 -0.13 -9.31 -4.50
N LEU A 19 -0.67 -9.05 -3.31
CA LEU A 19 -1.29 -10.05 -2.45
C LEU A 19 -2.81 -10.03 -2.67
N ASP A 20 -3.24 -10.44 -3.86
CA ASP A 20 -4.66 -10.49 -4.29
C ASP A 20 -5.39 -11.72 -3.72
N PHE A 21 -5.43 -11.82 -2.39
CA PHE A 21 -6.15 -12.85 -1.66
C PHE A 21 -7.43 -12.27 -1.04
N ILE A 22 -8.48 -13.09 -0.92
CA ILE A 22 -9.66 -12.69 -0.14
C ILE A 22 -9.40 -12.91 1.35
N ARG A 23 -8.72 -14.01 1.70
CA ARG A 23 -8.43 -14.37 3.09
C ARG A 23 -7.04 -13.92 3.49
N LEU A 24 -6.95 -13.31 4.67
CA LEU A 24 -5.67 -12.87 5.21
C LEU A 24 -4.69 -14.03 5.41
N GLU A 25 -5.14 -15.19 5.87
CA GLU A 25 -4.25 -16.32 6.15
C GLU A 25 -3.49 -16.79 4.90
N ASP A 26 -4.13 -16.75 3.73
CA ASP A 26 -3.52 -17.17 2.47
C ASP A 26 -2.39 -16.19 2.07
N ALA A 27 -2.61 -14.89 2.26
CA ALA A 27 -1.59 -13.86 2.05
C ALA A 27 -0.41 -14.03 3.02
N LEU A 28 -0.68 -14.31 4.30
CA LEU A 28 0.36 -14.53 5.32
C LEU A 28 1.20 -15.78 5.02
N GLN A 29 0.55 -16.88 4.62
CA GLN A 29 1.24 -18.10 4.20
C GLN A 29 2.09 -17.90 2.95
N PHE A 30 1.63 -17.08 2.01
CA PHE A 30 2.41 -16.71 0.84
C PHE A 30 3.66 -15.92 1.23
N ILE A 31 3.51 -14.84 2.02
CA ILE A 31 4.64 -14.03 2.50
C ILE A 31 5.67 -14.90 3.22
N ALA A 32 5.24 -15.83 4.09
CA ALA A 32 6.14 -16.72 4.82
C ALA A 32 7.06 -17.54 3.89
N LYS A 33 6.65 -17.81 2.64
CA LYS A 33 7.44 -18.55 1.64
C LYS A 33 8.38 -17.67 0.82
N VAL A 34 8.09 -16.37 0.71
CA VAL A 34 8.80 -15.46 -0.20
C VAL A 34 9.53 -14.31 0.51
N ARG A 35 9.35 -14.14 1.83
CA ARG A 35 9.93 -13.05 2.63
C ARG A 35 11.46 -12.99 2.62
N ASP A 36 12.12 -14.09 2.28
CA ASP A 36 13.59 -14.18 2.20
C ASP A 36 14.10 -13.92 0.77
N LEU A 37 13.21 -13.65 -0.18
CA LEU A 37 13.55 -13.20 -1.53
C LEU A 37 13.62 -11.67 -1.57
N ASP A 38 14.31 -11.15 -2.60
CA ASP A 38 14.40 -9.71 -2.87
C ASP A 38 13.07 -9.16 -3.42
N VAL A 39 12.10 -8.95 -2.53
CA VAL A 39 10.84 -8.23 -2.83
C VAL A 39 10.97 -6.79 -2.35
N ASP A 40 10.87 -5.83 -3.25
CA ASP A 40 10.97 -4.41 -2.92
C ASP A 40 9.65 -3.86 -2.35
N ILE A 41 8.52 -4.33 -2.89
CA ILE A 41 7.18 -3.84 -2.56
C ILE A 41 6.22 -5.02 -2.37
N TYR A 42 5.56 -5.08 -1.22
CA TYR A 42 4.34 -5.88 -1.06
C TYR A 42 3.13 -4.97 -1.22
N GLU A 43 2.31 -5.25 -2.22
CA GLU A 43 1.02 -4.60 -2.41
C GLU A 43 -0.05 -5.41 -1.68
N VAL A 44 -0.75 -4.74 -0.75
CA VAL A 44 -2.00 -5.25 -0.20
C VAL A 44 -3.06 -4.99 -1.26
N GLY A 45 -3.33 -6.02 -2.07
CA GLY A 45 -4.17 -5.92 -3.24
C GLY A 45 -5.63 -5.60 -2.90
N THR A 46 -6.37 -5.08 -3.88
CA THR A 46 -7.78 -4.67 -3.69
C THR A 46 -8.65 -5.74 -3.01
N PRO A 47 -8.64 -7.03 -3.41
CA PRO A 47 -9.49 -8.04 -2.75
C PRO A 47 -9.21 -8.13 -1.25
N LEU A 48 -7.94 -8.05 -0.86
CA LEU A 48 -7.49 -8.18 0.53
C LEU A 48 -7.81 -6.93 1.35
N VAL A 49 -7.59 -5.74 0.78
CA VAL A 49 -7.98 -4.48 1.42
C VAL A 49 -9.49 -4.41 1.61
N LYS A 50 -10.29 -4.90 0.65
CA LYS A 50 -11.75 -4.87 0.74
C LYS A 50 -12.31 -5.90 1.73
N SER A 51 -11.67 -7.06 1.89
CA SER A 51 -12.13 -8.08 2.84
C SER A 51 -11.70 -7.79 4.29
N GLU A 52 -10.48 -7.30 4.50
CA GLU A 52 -9.88 -7.15 5.83
C GLU A 52 -9.71 -5.70 6.29
N GLY A 53 -9.92 -4.74 5.38
CA GLY A 53 -9.62 -3.34 5.62
C GLY A 53 -8.12 -3.08 5.82
N VAL A 54 -7.81 -1.96 6.48
CA VAL A 54 -6.42 -1.54 6.72
C VAL A 54 -5.68 -2.41 7.75
N ARG A 55 -6.37 -3.33 8.44
CA ARG A 55 -5.72 -4.30 9.34
C ARG A 55 -4.73 -5.21 8.59
N ALA A 56 -5.04 -5.58 7.34
CA ALA A 56 -4.14 -6.36 6.51
C ALA A 56 -2.81 -5.61 6.26
N VAL A 57 -2.87 -4.29 6.03
CA VAL A 57 -1.69 -3.43 5.88
C VAL A 57 -0.80 -3.49 7.11
N SER A 58 -1.37 -3.31 8.31
CA SER A 58 -0.59 -3.36 9.56
C SER A 58 0.09 -4.71 9.78
N LEU A 59 -0.62 -5.80 9.51
CA LEU A 59 -0.06 -7.14 9.69
C LEU A 59 1.04 -7.44 8.67
N ILE A 60 0.81 -7.16 7.40
CA ILE A 60 1.83 -7.32 6.35
C ILE A 60 3.05 -6.44 6.65
N LYS A 61 2.84 -5.18 7.07
CA LYS A 61 3.94 -4.27 7.44
C LYS A 61 4.77 -4.79 8.60
N SER A 62 4.18 -5.50 9.55
CA SER A 62 4.90 -6.08 10.70
C SER A 62 5.77 -7.28 10.32
N LEU A 63 5.55 -7.89 9.15
CA LEU A 63 6.21 -9.12 8.70
C LEU A 63 7.32 -8.89 7.67
N THR A 64 7.48 -7.66 7.17
CA THR A 64 8.44 -7.35 6.12
C THR A 64 9.15 -6.01 6.34
N ASN A 65 10.40 -5.93 5.90
CA ASN A 65 11.15 -4.67 5.80
C ASN A 65 10.94 -3.97 4.45
N SER A 66 10.29 -4.63 3.49
CA SER A 66 9.94 -4.06 2.19
C SER A 66 8.96 -2.90 2.34
N LEU A 67 8.78 -2.15 1.25
CA LEU A 67 7.72 -1.16 1.17
C LEU A 67 6.37 -1.87 1.14
N VAL A 68 5.37 -1.26 1.78
CA VAL A 68 3.98 -1.74 1.72
C VAL A 68 3.15 -0.71 0.97
N LEU A 69 2.56 -1.14 -0.15
CA LEU A 69 1.61 -0.34 -0.92
C LEU A 69 0.19 -0.83 -0.58
N ALA A 70 -0.71 0.07 -0.21
CA ALA A 70 -2.12 -0.26 -0.06
C ALA A 70 -2.87 0.09 -1.35
N ASP A 71 -3.34 -0.91 -2.08
CA ASP A 71 -4.13 -0.74 -3.31
C ASP A 71 -5.60 -0.47 -2.94
N THR A 72 -5.83 0.68 -2.30
CA THR A 72 -7.14 1.13 -1.82
C THR A 72 -8.12 1.41 -2.96
N LYS A 73 -7.59 1.66 -4.17
CA LYS A 73 -8.33 2.20 -5.31
C LYS A 73 -9.25 3.35 -4.88
N THR A 74 -8.67 4.30 -4.15
CA THR A 74 -9.40 5.42 -3.56
C THR A 74 -10.17 6.17 -4.64
N ALA A 75 -11.49 6.17 -4.52
CA ALA A 75 -12.42 6.81 -5.45
C ALA A 75 -13.10 8.03 -4.82
N ASP A 76 -13.21 8.05 -3.50
CA ASP A 76 -13.81 9.12 -2.70
C ASP A 76 -13.06 9.23 -1.37
N THR A 77 -13.24 10.35 -0.67
CA THR A 77 -12.68 10.61 0.66
C THR A 77 -11.15 10.51 0.71
N GLY A 78 -10.49 11.10 -0.30
CA GLY A 78 -9.04 10.98 -0.54
C GLY A 78 -8.15 11.14 0.70
N ALA A 79 -8.33 12.24 1.44
CA ALA A 79 -7.59 12.48 2.67
C ALA A 79 -7.84 11.42 3.77
N LEU A 80 -9.08 10.97 3.93
CA LEU A 80 -9.45 9.99 4.96
C LEU A 80 -8.80 8.64 4.68
N GLU A 81 -8.91 8.13 3.46
CA GLU A 81 -8.34 6.82 3.11
C GLU A 81 -6.80 6.82 3.17
N VAL A 82 -6.15 7.91 2.73
CA VAL A 82 -4.70 8.12 2.90
C VAL A 82 -4.32 8.04 4.37
N GLU A 83 -5.04 8.73 5.25
CA GLU A 83 -4.74 8.74 6.68
C GLU A 83 -4.93 7.36 7.32
N MET A 84 -6.00 6.64 6.95
CA MET A 84 -6.25 5.28 7.44
C MET A 84 -5.11 4.33 7.04
N ALA A 85 -4.70 4.35 5.77
CA ALA A 85 -3.63 3.50 5.27
C ALA A 85 -2.26 3.88 5.87
N TYR A 86 -1.97 5.18 5.99
CA TYR A 86 -0.74 5.67 6.63
C TYR A 86 -0.63 5.24 8.09
N ARG A 87 -1.71 5.42 8.88
CA ARG A 87 -1.77 4.97 10.27
C ARG A 87 -1.61 3.46 10.41
N ALA A 88 -2.06 2.70 9.41
CA ALA A 88 -1.85 1.27 9.34
C ALA A 88 -0.44 0.86 8.92
N GLY A 89 0.41 1.80 8.47
CA GLY A 89 1.81 1.58 8.15
C GLY A 89 2.14 1.46 6.66
N ALA A 90 1.21 1.80 5.76
CA ALA A 90 1.47 1.85 4.34
C ALA A 90 2.55 2.90 4.01
N ASP A 91 3.47 2.56 3.12
CA ASP A 91 4.47 3.49 2.58
C ASP A 91 3.98 4.17 1.29
N ALA A 92 2.90 3.66 0.68
CA ALA A 92 2.22 4.23 -0.49
C ALA A 92 0.76 3.78 -0.56
N VAL A 93 -0.07 4.55 -1.26
CA VAL A 93 -1.48 4.22 -1.57
C VAL A 93 -1.81 4.52 -3.02
N THR A 94 -2.90 3.95 -3.53
CA THR A 94 -3.41 4.20 -4.89
C THR A 94 -4.66 5.09 -4.87
N VAL A 95 -4.74 6.04 -5.80
CA VAL A 95 -5.97 6.81 -6.05
C VAL A 95 -6.37 6.58 -7.51
N LEU A 96 -7.65 6.37 -7.78
CA LEU A 96 -8.13 6.20 -9.15
C LEU A 96 -8.02 7.52 -9.91
N ALA A 97 -7.46 7.47 -11.13
CA ALA A 97 -7.40 8.62 -12.01
C ALA A 97 -8.79 9.11 -12.49
N SER A 98 -9.83 8.28 -12.33
CA SER A 98 -11.23 8.63 -12.64
C SER A 98 -12.00 9.22 -11.44
N ALA A 99 -11.35 9.37 -10.28
CA ALA A 99 -11.94 10.09 -9.15
C ALA A 99 -12.00 11.59 -9.46
N ASP A 100 -12.84 12.33 -8.71
CA ASP A 100 -12.87 13.79 -8.82
C ASP A 100 -11.48 14.38 -8.49
N ASP A 101 -11.11 15.45 -9.20
CA ASP A 101 -9.85 16.16 -8.98
C ASP A 101 -9.64 16.55 -7.52
N GLU A 102 -10.72 16.89 -6.81
CA GLU A 102 -10.67 17.23 -5.37
C GLU A 102 -10.32 16.02 -4.50
N THR A 103 -10.74 14.80 -4.88
CA THR A 103 -10.32 13.56 -4.21
C THR A 103 -8.82 13.35 -4.37
N ILE A 104 -8.28 13.51 -5.59
CA ILE A 104 -6.84 13.38 -5.87
C ILE A 104 -6.04 14.46 -5.11
N LYS A 105 -6.48 15.72 -5.18
CA LYS A 105 -5.81 16.84 -4.48
C LYS A 105 -5.84 16.66 -2.96
N SER A 106 -6.96 16.23 -2.39
CA SER A 106 -7.08 16.00 -0.95
C SER A 106 -6.20 14.85 -0.49
N ALA A 107 -6.12 13.76 -1.26
CA ALA A 107 -5.20 12.66 -0.99
C ALA A 107 -3.73 13.11 -1.03
N LEU A 108 -3.33 13.86 -2.08
CA LEU A 108 -1.98 14.40 -2.22
C LEU A 108 -1.61 15.34 -1.07
N LYS A 109 -2.52 16.27 -0.72
CA LYS A 109 -2.32 17.19 0.40
C LYS A 109 -2.11 16.41 1.69
N ARG A 110 -2.98 15.43 1.99
CA ARG A 110 -2.88 14.65 3.22
C ARG A 110 -1.61 13.82 3.29
N ALA A 111 -1.21 13.18 2.19
CA ALA A 111 0.06 12.46 2.12
C ALA A 111 1.25 13.38 2.41
N SER A 112 1.26 14.59 1.82
CA SER A 112 2.33 15.58 2.09
C SER A 112 2.40 16.05 3.54
N GLU A 113 1.27 16.12 4.25
CA GLU A 113 1.21 16.49 5.67
C GLU A 113 1.75 15.37 6.58
N LEU A 114 1.61 14.11 6.17
CA LEU A 114 1.98 12.94 6.97
C LEU A 114 3.45 12.53 6.78
N GLY A 115 4.06 12.81 5.62
CA GLY A 115 5.49 12.60 5.33
C GLY A 115 5.78 11.43 4.39
#